data_AF-A0A7V1BXS8-F1
#
_entry.id   AF-A0A7V1BXS8-F1
#
_cell.length_a   1.000
_cell.length_b   1.000
_cell.length_c   1.000
_cell.angle_alpha   90.00
_cell.angle_beta   90.00
_cell.angle_gamma   90.00
#
_symmetry.space_group_name_H-M   'P 1'
#
loop_
_entity.id
_entity.type
_entity.pdbx_description
1 polymer ?
#
loop_
_entity_poly.entity_id
_entity_poly.type
_entity_poly.pdbx_seq_one_letter_code
_entity_poly.pdbx_strand_id
1 'polypeptide(L)'
;MQAERGRLLPIAIEKFSRKGHEFSPEECVVIGDTPRDVRCAKIHGAHCIAVATGPYSRDDLLDTDADIVLDSPSKDISCNVITHLDSFFEDGSRVIFLK
;
A
#
# COMPACT_ATOMS: atom_id res chain seq x y z
N MET A 1 -2.88 -23.42 -10.33
CA MET A 1 -1.74 -22.88 -9.55
C MET A 1 -1.95 -21.37 -9.32
N GLN A 2 -2.92 -20.99 -8.47
CA GLN A 2 -3.29 -19.59 -8.20
C GLN A 2 -3.43 -19.31 -6.68
N ALA A 3 -2.67 -20.01 -5.84
CA ALA A 3 -2.91 -20.09 -4.41
C ALA A 3 -2.16 -19.06 -3.53
N GLU A 4 -1.45 -18.08 -4.10
CA GLU A 4 -0.52 -17.23 -3.31
C GLU A 4 -0.75 -15.72 -3.43
N ARG A 5 -1.73 -15.30 -4.24
CA ARG A 5 -1.66 -13.98 -4.89
C ARG A 5 -2.27 -12.80 -4.11
N GLY A 6 -2.85 -13.02 -2.93
CA GLY A 6 -3.37 -11.98 -2.03
C GLY A 6 -2.86 -12.07 -0.59
N ARG A 7 -1.91 -12.96 -0.29
CA ARG A 7 -1.50 -13.20 1.11
C ARG A 7 -0.41 -12.25 1.62
N LEU A 8 0.06 -11.33 0.80
CA LEU A 8 1.19 -10.46 1.16
C LEU A 8 0.88 -9.60 2.39
N LEU A 9 -0.33 -9.03 2.45
CA LEU A 9 -0.74 -8.25 3.61
C LEU A 9 -0.92 -9.13 4.87
N PRO A 10 -1.68 -10.26 4.84
CA PRO A 10 -1.73 -11.19 5.96
C PRO A 10 -0.35 -11.68 6.46
N ILE A 11 0.57 -11.98 5.53
CA ILE A 11 1.93 -12.42 5.87
C ILE A 11 2.72 -11.29 6.55
N ALA A 12 2.57 -10.05 6.08
CA ALA A 12 3.21 -8.91 6.71
C ALA A 12 2.67 -8.70 8.13
N ILE A 13 1.34 -8.68 8.29
CA ILE A 13 0.68 -8.58 9.61
C ILE A 13 1.17 -9.69 10.54
N GLU A 14 1.21 -10.95 10.08
CA GLU A 14 1.69 -12.08 10.89
C GLU A 14 3.17 -11.89 11.30
N LYS A 15 4.03 -11.41 10.40
CA LYS A 15 5.44 -11.13 10.71
C LYS A 15 5.61 -10.04 11.76
N PHE A 16 4.77 -9.01 11.74
CA PHE A 16 4.79 -7.95 12.74
C PHE A 16 4.17 -8.37 14.07
N SER A 17 3.11 -9.18 14.05
CA SER A 17 2.51 -9.80 15.24
C SER A 17 3.54 -10.62 16.02
N ARG A 18 4.39 -11.39 15.33
CA ARG A 18 5.51 -12.11 15.95
C ARG A 18 6.56 -11.21 16.62
N LYS A 19 6.59 -9.91 16.30
CA LYS A 19 7.45 -8.90 16.94
C LYS A 19 6.74 -8.14 18.06
N GLY A 20 5.51 -8.52 18.41
CA GLY A 20 4.71 -7.88 19.45
C GLY A 20 3.86 -6.71 18.95
N HIS A 21 3.66 -6.60 17.63
CA HIS A 21 2.79 -5.57 17.06
C HIS A 21 1.55 -6.21 16.42
N GLU A 22 0.39 -6.02 17.04
CA GLU A 22 -0.89 -6.47 16.48
C GLU A 22 -1.51 -5.35 15.65
N PHE A 23 -1.92 -5.67 14.43
CA PHE A 23 -2.56 -4.75 13.49
C PHE A 23 -3.71 -5.45 12.80
N SER A 24 -4.79 -4.73 12.59
CA SER A 24 -5.84 -5.10 11.65
C SER A 24 -5.48 -4.61 10.24
N PRO A 25 -5.95 -5.28 9.18
CA PRO A 25 -5.72 -4.85 7.81
C PRO A 25 -6.18 -3.41 7.50
N GLU A 26 -7.27 -2.94 8.10
CA GLU A 26 -7.78 -1.57 7.95
C GLU A 26 -6.84 -0.50 8.54
N GLU A 27 -6.02 -0.86 9.53
CA GLU A 27 -4.96 0.00 10.06
C GLU A 27 -3.70 0.01 9.18
N CYS A 28 -3.71 -0.68 8.05
CA CYS A 28 -2.54 -0.81 7.18
C CYS A 28 -2.65 0.07 5.94
N VAL A 29 -1.55 0.73 5.59
CA VAL A 29 -1.37 1.39 4.28
C VAL A 29 -0.44 0.56 3.42
N VAL A 30 -0.92 0.10 2.26
CA VAL A 30 -0.16 -0.60 1.23
C VAL A 30 0.32 0.38 0.18
N ILE A 31 1.62 0.37 -0.12
CA ILE A 31 2.21 1.18 -1.19
C ILE A 31 2.69 0.24 -2.29
N GLY A 32 2.23 0.43 -3.52
CA GLY A 32 2.59 -0.42 -4.66
C GLY A 32 2.55 0.32 -5.99
N ASP A 33 3.10 -0.27 -7.04
CA ASP A 33 3.22 0.34 -8.38
C ASP A 33 2.43 -0.42 -9.45
N THR A 34 1.62 -1.41 -9.04
CA THR A 34 0.78 -2.19 -9.94
C THR A 34 -0.69 -2.21 -9.50
N PRO A 35 -1.65 -2.34 -10.43
CA PRO A 35 -3.06 -2.59 -10.11
C PRO A 35 -3.29 -3.82 -9.23
N ARG A 36 -2.32 -4.74 -9.20
CA ARG A 36 -2.38 -5.93 -8.35
C ARG A 36 -2.15 -5.60 -6.89
N ASP A 37 -1.28 -4.64 -6.59
CA ASP A 37 -1.01 -4.22 -5.22
C ASP A 37 -2.23 -3.50 -4.65
N VAL A 38 -2.86 -2.66 -5.46
CA VAL A 38 -4.14 -2.01 -5.14
C VAL A 38 -5.21 -3.04 -4.81
N ARG A 39 -5.39 -4.04 -5.67
CA ARG A 39 -6.36 -5.12 -5.42
C ARG A 39 -6.05 -5.90 -4.14
N CYS A 40 -4.77 -6.15 -3.86
CA CYS A 40 -4.34 -6.84 -2.65
C CYS A 40 -4.72 -6.05 -1.40
N ALA A 41 -4.48 -4.74 -1.38
CA ALA A 41 -4.86 -3.86 -0.30
C ALA A 41 -6.38 -3.86 -0.08
N LYS A 42 -7.14 -3.60 -1.16
CA LYS A 42 -8.59 -3.44 -1.09
C LYS A 42 -9.36 -4.69 -0.70
N ILE A 43 -8.92 -5.87 -1.12
CA ILE A 43 -9.55 -7.14 -0.70
C ILE A 43 -9.48 -7.33 0.83
N HIS A 44 -8.48 -6.73 1.47
CA HIS A 44 -8.30 -6.83 2.93
C HIS A 44 -8.80 -5.58 3.67
N GLY A 45 -9.35 -4.58 2.98
CA GLY A 45 -9.79 -3.33 3.62
C GLY A 45 -8.66 -2.36 3.99
N ALA A 46 -7.43 -2.63 3.53
CA ALA A 46 -6.30 -1.73 3.74
C ALA A 46 -6.38 -0.50 2.82
N HIS A 47 -5.80 0.61 3.28
CA HIS A 47 -5.56 1.78 2.45
C HIS A 47 -4.48 1.49 1.41
N CYS A 48 -4.58 2.11 0.24
CA CYS A 48 -3.62 1.91 -0.84
C CYS A 48 -3.13 3.23 -1.45
N ILE A 49 -1.81 3.38 -1.50
CA ILE A 49 -1.11 4.43 -2.25
C ILE A 49 -0.44 3.77 -3.45
N ALA A 50 -0.99 4.01 -4.64
CA ALA A 50 -0.38 3.56 -5.88
C ALA A 50 0.66 4.59 -6.35
N VAL A 51 1.85 4.14 -6.78
CA VAL A 51 2.92 5.03 -7.25
C VAL A 51 3.31 4.62 -8.66
N ALA A 52 3.20 5.53 -9.63
CA ALA A 52 3.50 5.28 -11.05
C ALA A 52 5.01 5.17 -11.35
N THR A 53 5.80 4.54 -10.47
CA THR A 53 7.24 4.22 -10.68
C THR A 53 7.47 2.93 -11.47
N GLY A 54 6.42 2.11 -11.62
CA GLY A 54 6.45 0.81 -12.26
C GLY A 54 6.14 0.84 -13.76
N PRO A 55 5.77 -0.31 -14.34
CA PRO A 55 5.41 -0.40 -15.76
C PRO A 55 4.00 0.15 -16.07
N TYR A 56 3.21 0.46 -15.05
CA TYR A 56 1.87 1.01 -15.17
C TYR A 56 1.93 2.54 -15.11
N SER A 57 1.23 3.19 -16.04
CA SER A 57 1.10 4.63 -16.06
C SER A 57 0.24 5.12 -14.88
N ARG A 58 0.29 6.42 -14.61
CA ARG A 58 -0.60 7.05 -13.63
C ARG A 58 -2.07 6.77 -13.97
N ASP A 59 -2.44 6.85 -15.24
CA ASP A 59 -3.81 6.62 -15.70
C ASP A 59 -4.24 5.17 -15.45
N ASP A 60 -3.35 4.20 -15.71
CA ASP A 60 -3.60 2.79 -15.40
C ASP A 60 -3.83 2.55 -13.90
N LEU A 61 -3.21 3.35 -13.03
CA LEU A 61 -3.39 3.28 -11.58
C LEU A 61 -4.60 4.08 -11.10
N LEU A 62 -4.97 5.17 -11.76
CA LEU A 62 -6.20 5.93 -11.49
C LEU A 62 -7.46 5.13 -11.83
N ASP A 63 -7.38 4.22 -12.79
CA ASP A 63 -8.44 3.28 -13.15
C ASP A 63 -8.62 2.14 -12.11
N THR A 64 -7.86 2.17 -11.02
CA THR A 64 -7.97 1.21 -9.91
C THR A 64 -8.63 1.84 -8.70
N ASP A 65 -8.97 1.01 -7.71
CA ASP A 65 -9.53 1.49 -6.45
C ASP A 65 -8.47 2.12 -5.52
N ALA A 66 -7.33 2.61 -6.00
CA ALA A 66 -6.30 3.21 -5.14
C ALA A 66 -6.84 4.45 -4.42
N ASP A 67 -6.52 4.61 -3.13
CA ASP A 67 -6.96 5.79 -2.37
C ASP A 67 -6.18 7.04 -2.79
N ILE A 68 -4.89 6.85 -3.10
CA ILE A 68 -4.00 7.89 -3.61
C ILE A 68 -3.22 7.32 -4.78
N VAL A 69 -3.11 8.09 -5.86
CA VAL A 69 -2.18 7.80 -6.96
C VAL A 69 -1.14 8.90 -7.04
N LEU A 70 0.12 8.52 -6.86
CA LEU A 70 1.28 9.39 -6.99
C LEU A 70 1.97 9.15 -8.32
N ASP A 71 2.43 10.22 -8.94
CA ASP A 71 3.32 10.10 -10.10
C ASP A 71 4.69 9.55 -9.68
N SER A 72 5.38 8.93 -10.62
CA SER A 72 6.83 8.68 -10.50
C SER A 72 7.53 10.01 -10.17
N PRO A 73 8.32 10.09 -9.10
CA PRO A 73 8.99 11.34 -8.78
C PRO A 73 10.30 11.45 -9.53
N SER A 74 10.51 12.65 -10.04
CA SER A 74 11.77 13.33 -9.85
C SER A 74 12.18 13.28 -8.36
N LYS A 75 13.14 12.40 -8.06
CA LYS A 75 14.04 12.34 -6.89
C LYS A 75 13.52 12.16 -5.45
N ASP A 76 12.23 12.30 -5.12
CA ASP A 76 11.78 12.12 -3.72
C ASP A 76 10.42 11.39 -3.60
N ILE A 77 10.35 10.06 -3.87
CA ILE A 77 9.19 9.24 -3.45
C ILE A 77 9.04 9.37 -1.93
N SER A 78 10.16 9.32 -1.21
CA SER A 78 10.19 9.35 0.25
C SER A 78 9.49 10.58 0.81
N CYS A 79 9.76 11.79 0.33
CA CYS A 79 9.13 12.99 0.89
C CYS A 79 7.64 13.07 0.56
N ASN A 80 7.23 12.78 -0.68
CA ASN A 80 5.81 12.87 -1.04
C ASN A 80 4.98 11.80 -0.34
N VAL A 81 5.51 10.57 -0.25
CA VAL A 81 4.87 9.50 0.51
C VAL A 81 4.84 9.87 1.98
N ILE A 82 5.94 10.29 2.60
CA ILE A 82 5.98 10.70 4.02
C ILE A 82 5.00 11.85 4.31
N THR A 83 4.90 12.88 3.45
CA THR A 83 3.95 13.99 3.66
C THR A 83 2.49 13.54 3.61
N HIS A 84 2.13 12.63 2.70
CA HIS A 84 0.77 12.08 2.67
C HIS A 84 0.54 11.11 3.83
N LEU A 85 1.58 10.36 4.21
CA LEU A 85 1.51 9.49 5.37
C LEU A 85 1.35 10.28 6.67
N ASP A 86 1.99 11.45 6.84
CA ASP A 86 1.84 12.32 8.02
C ASP A 86 0.39 12.74 8.25
N SER A 87 -0.36 13.01 7.17
CA SER A 87 -1.81 13.27 7.26
C SER A 87 -2.65 12.03 7.55
N PHE A 88 -2.17 10.85 7.17
CA PHE A 88 -2.80 9.56 7.49
C PHE A 88 -2.43 9.07 8.89
N PHE A 89 -1.31 9.50 9.47
CA PHE A 89 -0.85 9.03 10.77
C PHE A 89 -1.65 9.65 11.94
N GLU A 90 -2.40 10.73 11.72
CA GLU A 90 -3.23 11.36 12.77
C GLU A 90 -4.36 10.45 13.29
N ASP A 91 -4.78 9.44 12.52
CA ASP A 91 -5.87 8.52 12.87
C ASP A 91 -5.40 7.20 13.52
N GLY A 92 -4.08 6.98 13.64
CA GLY A 92 -3.49 5.75 14.19
C GLY A 92 -3.14 4.67 13.14
N SER A 93 -3.36 4.94 11.85
CA SER A 93 -2.95 4.07 10.75
C SER A 93 -1.44 3.84 10.71
N ARG A 94 -0.99 2.66 10.24
CA ARG A 94 0.41 2.23 10.19
C ARG A 94 0.78 1.71 8.81
N VAL A 95 2.01 2.00 8.38
CA VAL A 95 2.43 1.77 6.99
C VAL A 95 3.08 0.42 6.83
N ILE A 96 2.55 -0.40 5.93
CA ILE A 96 3.10 -1.70 5.56
C ILE A 96 3.44 -1.69 4.06
N PHE A 97 4.74 -1.58 3.76
CA PHE A 97 5.21 -1.63 2.39
C PHE A 97 5.14 -3.06 1.83
N LEU A 98 4.42 -3.26 0.73
CA LEU A 98 4.37 -4.54 0.01
C LEU A 98 4.93 -4.32 -1.40
N LYS A 99 5.97 -5.07 -1.75
CA LYS A 99 6.61 -5.07 -3.07
C LYS A 99 6.20 -6.32 -3.84
#